data_AF-A0A7G2FG17-F1
#
_entry.id   AF-A0A7G2FG17-F1
#
_cell.length_a   1.000
_cell.length_b   1.000
_cell.length_c   1.000
_cell.angle_alpha   90.00
_cell.angle_beta   90.00
_cell.angle_gamma   90.00
#
_symmetry.space_group_name_H-M   'P 1'
#
loop_
_entity.id
_entity.type
_entity.pdbx_description
1 polymer ?
#
loop_
_entity_poly.entity_id
_entity_poly.type
_entity_poly.pdbx_seq_one_letter_code
_entity_poly.pdbx_strand_id
1 'polypeptide(L)'
;MNLLSDIGVHITKWRVYVEILGLCHHNPPRDGVETTIMLIDSKYNRIDATIQEGTILWKYKDVLKEGFWYYMSDFRVVVNTMPVRYSFCSKQIKFLRETTMWHVPSLSTSRFFEFAAPSDVENAAPQDMEFLSGNLLFSI
;
A
#
# COMPACT_ATOMS: atom_id res chain seq x y z
N MET A 1 12.18 10.62 12.82
CA MET A 1 11.19 10.29 11.77
C MET A 1 10.26 9.23 12.30
N ASN A 2 8.96 9.27 11.99
CA ASN A 2 7.99 8.33 12.58
C ASN A 2 7.99 6.99 11.84
N LEU A 3 7.68 5.91 12.55
CA LEU A 3 7.35 4.61 11.99
C LEU A 3 5.85 4.51 11.70
N LEU A 4 5.44 3.53 10.90
CA LEU A 4 4.02 3.27 10.63
C LEU A 4 3.28 2.73 11.86
N SER A 5 3.99 2.13 12.82
CA SER A 5 3.43 1.77 14.13
C SER A 5 2.94 3.00 14.91
N ASP A 6 3.65 4.12 14.78
CA ASP A 6 3.51 5.30 15.63
C ASP A 6 2.35 6.20 15.19
N ILE A 7 1.94 6.08 13.92
CA ILE A 7 0.90 6.95 13.37
C ILE A 7 -0.46 6.62 14.00
N GLY A 8 -1.17 7.67 14.40
CA GLY A 8 -2.46 7.60 15.06
C GLY A 8 -3.59 8.12 14.16
N VAL A 9 -4.78 7.58 14.39
CA VAL A 9 -6.02 8.13 13.82
C VAL A 9 -6.24 9.56 14.34
N HIS A 10 -6.82 10.44 13.52
CA HIS A 10 -7.14 11.87 13.79
C HIS A 10 -6.00 12.90 13.66
N ILE A 11 -4.75 12.48 13.45
CA ILE A 11 -3.65 13.39 13.13
C ILE A 11 -3.40 13.35 11.61
N THR A 12 -3.22 14.52 10.99
CA THR A 12 -3.02 14.66 9.54
C THR A 12 -1.63 15.13 9.14
N LYS A 13 -0.78 15.51 10.10
CA LYS A 13 0.58 16.03 9.86
C LYS A 13 1.65 14.98 10.13
N TRP A 14 1.44 13.77 9.63
CA TRP A 14 2.42 12.69 9.74
C TRP A 14 3.53 12.85 8.71
N ARG A 15 4.68 12.26 9.05
CA ARG A 15 5.89 12.18 8.20
C ARG A 15 6.53 10.83 8.41
N VAL A 16 6.68 10.06 7.35
CA VAL A 16 7.21 8.70 7.37
C VAL A 16 8.13 8.48 6.17
N TYR A 17 9.04 7.52 6.28
CA TYR A 17 9.72 6.95 5.12
C TYR A 17 9.12 5.57 4.85
N VAL A 18 8.78 5.31 3.59
CA VAL A 18 8.12 4.08 3.18
C VAL A 18 8.66 3.59 1.85
N GLU A 19 8.74 2.27 1.70
CA GLU A 19 8.89 1.61 0.41
C GLU A 19 7.53 1.20 -0.13
N ILE A 20 7.33 1.35 -1.45
CA ILE A 20 6.14 0.85 -2.13
C ILE A 20 6.38 -0.62 -2.49
N LEU A 21 5.61 -1.53 -1.89
CA LEU A 21 5.67 -2.96 -2.22
C LEU A 21 4.78 -3.32 -3.41
N GLY A 22 3.65 -2.63 -3.58
CA GLY A 22 2.67 -2.96 -4.59
C GLY A 22 1.74 -1.80 -4.92
N LEU A 23 1.36 -1.68 -6.19
CA LEU A 23 0.37 -0.74 -6.71
C LEU A 23 -0.81 -1.54 -7.30
N CYS A 24 -1.95 -1.51 -6.63
CA CYS A 24 -3.16 -2.22 -7.05
C CYS A 24 -4.17 -1.22 -7.61
N HIS A 25 -4.43 -1.30 -8.92
CA HIS A 25 -5.46 -0.52 -9.58
C HIS A 25 -6.79 -1.29 -9.53
N HIS A 26 -7.78 -0.78 -8.80
CA HIS A 26 -9.09 -1.41 -8.70
C HIS A 26 -10.08 -0.79 -9.67
N ASN A 27 -10.81 -1.60 -10.45
CA ASN A 27 -12.00 -1.11 -11.14
C ASN A 27 -13.08 -0.79 -10.09
N PRO A 28 -13.70 0.39 -10.11
CA PRO A 28 -14.44 0.85 -8.95
C PRO A 28 -15.84 0.25 -8.89
N PRO A 29 -16.34 -0.05 -7.68
CA PRO A 29 -17.77 -0.08 -7.45
C PRO A 29 -18.28 1.36 -7.46
N ARG A 30 -18.82 1.77 -8.61
CA ARG A 30 -19.73 2.93 -8.82
C ARG A 30 -19.22 4.37 -8.58
N ASP A 31 -18.14 4.62 -7.84
CA ASP A 31 -17.74 6.00 -7.44
C ASP A 31 -16.33 6.49 -7.89
N GLY A 32 -15.68 5.83 -8.84
CA GLY A 32 -14.38 6.23 -9.42
C GLY A 32 -13.19 5.39 -8.95
N VAL A 33 -12.16 5.18 -9.78
CA VAL A 33 -11.15 4.15 -9.51
C VAL A 33 -10.26 4.52 -8.32
N GLU A 34 -9.97 3.56 -7.47
CA GLU A 34 -9.10 3.76 -6.31
C GLU A 34 -7.83 2.95 -6.55
N THR A 35 -6.67 3.59 -6.42
CA THR A 35 -5.40 2.87 -6.41
C THR A 35 -5.01 2.61 -4.96
N THR A 36 -4.87 1.34 -4.60
CA THR A 36 -4.33 0.92 -3.31
C THR A 36 -2.83 0.71 -3.44
N ILE A 37 -2.09 1.20 -2.46
CA ILE A 37 -0.64 1.14 -2.37
C ILE A 37 -0.30 0.37 -1.12
N MET A 38 0.51 -0.67 -1.27
CA MET A 38 1.08 -1.41 -0.14
C MET A 38 2.37 -0.71 0.29
N LEU A 39 2.39 -0.16 1.50
CA LEU A 39 3.55 0.55 2.05
C LEU A 39 4.20 -0.25 3.17
N ILE A 40 5.53 -0.17 3.26
CA ILE A 40 6.31 -0.76 4.34
C ILE A 40 7.34 0.24 4.88
N ASP A 41 7.57 0.26 6.19
CA ASP A 41 8.65 1.05 6.80
C ASP A 41 9.94 0.23 7.03
N SER A 42 10.98 0.87 7.57
CA SER A 42 12.28 0.24 7.82
C SER A 42 12.26 -0.80 8.95
N LYS A 43 11.14 -0.94 9.65
CA LYS A 43 10.89 -1.96 10.68
C LYS A 43 9.90 -3.02 10.20
N TYR A 44 9.61 -3.05 8.90
CA TYR A 44 8.71 -4.00 8.26
C TYR A 44 7.25 -3.88 8.70
N ASN A 45 6.85 -2.76 9.30
CA ASN A 45 5.44 -2.49 9.55
C ASN A 45 4.78 -2.19 8.21
N ARG A 46 3.66 -2.86 7.91
CA ARG A 46 2.93 -2.66 6.66
C ARG A 46 1.66 -1.88 6.87
N ILE A 47 1.32 -1.04 5.90
CA ILE A 47 0.02 -0.37 5.87
C ILE A 47 -0.47 -0.20 4.45
N ASP A 48 -1.78 -0.30 4.27
CA ASP A 48 -2.42 0.03 3.01
C ASP A 48 -2.67 1.54 2.96
N ALA A 49 -2.38 2.13 1.81
CA ALA A 49 -2.70 3.51 1.50
C ALA A 49 -3.55 3.58 0.24
N THR A 50 -4.45 4.55 0.15
CA THR A 50 -5.32 4.69 -1.01
C THR A 50 -5.26 6.08 -1.61
N ILE A 51 -5.22 6.13 -2.94
CA ILE A 51 -5.35 7.34 -3.75
C ILE A 51 -6.69 7.25 -4.50
N GLN A 52 -7.60 8.18 -4.23
CA GLN A 52 -8.81 8.35 -5.05
C GLN A 52 -8.40 8.85 -6.45
N GLU A 53 -8.93 8.22 -7.51
CA GLU A 53 -8.72 8.72 -8.86
C GLU A 53 -9.35 10.08 -9.08
N GLY A 54 -8.69 10.85 -9.95
CA GLY A 54 -9.03 12.23 -10.27
C GLY A 54 -7.77 13.07 -10.35
N THR A 55 -7.84 14.30 -9.85
CA THR A 55 -6.71 15.24 -9.94
C THR A 55 -5.53 14.91 -9.01
N ILE A 56 -5.62 13.87 -8.20
CA ILE A 56 -4.55 13.50 -7.26
C ILE A 56 -3.65 12.44 -7.88
N LEU A 57 -4.22 11.40 -8.51
CA LEU A 57 -3.43 10.30 -9.09
C LEU A 57 -2.49 10.76 -10.21
N TRP A 58 -2.89 11.71 -11.06
CA TRP A 58 -2.00 12.17 -12.16
C TRP A 58 -0.69 12.78 -11.66
N LYS A 59 -0.66 13.36 -10.45
CA LYS A 59 0.57 13.88 -9.85
C LYS A 59 1.59 12.77 -9.57
N TYR A 60 1.11 11.55 -9.45
CA TYR A 60 1.84 10.40 -8.92
C TYR A 60 2.06 9.29 -9.94
N LYS A 61 1.28 9.27 -11.03
CA LYS A 61 1.24 8.18 -12.02
C LYS A 61 2.62 7.82 -12.60
N ASP A 62 3.47 8.81 -12.83
CA ASP A 62 4.81 8.59 -13.41
C ASP A 62 5.93 8.52 -12.36
N VAL A 63 5.59 8.80 -11.10
CA VAL A 63 6.57 9.02 -10.02
C VAL A 63 6.60 7.87 -9.02
N LEU A 64 5.43 7.26 -8.73
CA LEU A 64 5.33 6.15 -7.79
C LEU A 64 5.70 4.84 -8.48
N LYS A 65 6.69 4.14 -7.93
CA LYS A 65 7.22 2.90 -8.45
C LYS A 65 7.43 1.91 -7.32
N GLU A 66 7.07 0.66 -7.57
CA GLU A 66 7.32 -0.45 -6.65
C GLU A 66 8.83 -0.66 -6.45
N GLY A 67 9.22 -1.07 -5.24
CA GLY A 67 10.60 -1.30 -4.83
C GLY A 67 11.41 -0.03 -4.53
N PHE A 68 10.79 1.16 -4.60
CA PHE A 68 11.45 2.43 -4.31
C PHE A 68 11.00 3.02 -2.97
N TRP A 69 11.94 3.72 -2.32
CA TRP A 69 11.72 4.40 -1.06
C TRP A 69 11.30 5.86 -1.28
N TYR A 70 10.38 6.31 -0.43
CA TYR A 70 9.83 7.64 -0.48
C TYR A 70 9.74 8.24 0.93
N TYR A 71 10.04 9.53 1.02
CA TYR A 71 9.51 10.38 2.08
C TYR A 71 8.04 10.65 1.77
N MET A 72 7.15 10.45 2.75
CA MET A 72 5.73 10.76 2.64
C MET A 72 5.29 11.67 3.79
N SER A 73 4.52 12.72 3.49
CA SER A 73 3.95 13.61 4.52
C SER A 73 2.55 14.12 4.22
N ASP A 74 1.92 14.69 5.25
CA ASP A 74 0.66 15.44 5.17
C ASP A 74 -0.50 14.58 4.63
N PHE A 75 -0.65 13.40 5.23
CA PHE A 75 -1.68 12.42 4.92
C PHE A 75 -2.56 12.14 6.13
N ARG A 76 -3.75 11.58 5.87
CA ARG A 76 -4.70 11.21 6.92
C ARG A 76 -4.57 9.72 7.24
N VAL A 77 -4.63 9.39 8.52
CA VAL A 77 -4.80 8.01 8.99
C VAL A 77 -6.24 7.81 9.44
N VAL A 78 -6.86 6.74 8.98
CA VAL A 78 -8.22 6.34 9.38
C VAL A 78 -8.23 4.87 9.78
N VAL A 79 -9.30 4.44 10.45
CA VAL A 79 -9.53 3.01 10.69
C VAL A 79 -9.68 2.31 9.33
N ASN A 80 -9.04 1.15 9.19
CA ASN A 80 -9.16 0.36 7.98
C ASN A 80 -10.55 -0.29 7.94
N THR A 81 -11.37 0.17 7.00
CA THR A 81 -12.72 -0.36 6.74
C THR A 81 -12.83 -0.83 5.29
N MET A 82 -11.71 -1.03 4.60
CA MET A 82 -11.71 -1.51 3.22
C MET A 82 -12.16 -2.98 3.18
N PRO A 83 -13.02 -3.37 2.23
CA PRO A 83 -13.44 -4.75 2.07
C PRO A 83 -12.28 -5.64 1.60
N VAL A 84 -11.40 -5.08 0.77
CA VAL A 84 -10.16 -5.73 0.32
C VAL A 84 -8.98 -5.02 0.97
N ARG A 85 -8.10 -5.79 1.61
CA ARG A 85 -6.90 -5.29 2.31
C ARG A 85 -5.71 -6.17 1.98
N TYR A 86 -4.53 -5.56 1.95
CA TYR A 86 -3.26 -6.20 1.66
C TYR A 86 -2.30 -6.17 2.86
N SER A 87 -2.68 -5.44 3.91
CA SER A 87 -2.05 -5.46 5.22
C SER A 87 -3.05 -5.87 6.30
N PHE A 88 -2.56 -6.55 7.33
CA PHE A 88 -3.31 -6.83 8.57
C PHE A 88 -3.45 -5.61 9.49
N CYS A 89 -2.89 -4.46 9.11
CA CYS A 89 -2.99 -3.23 9.89
C CYS A 89 -4.45 -2.78 10.03
N SER A 90 -4.86 -2.50 11.26
CA SER A 90 -6.19 -1.94 11.58
C SER A 90 -6.35 -0.47 11.14
N LYS A 91 -5.29 0.14 10.64
CA LYS A 91 -5.23 1.51 10.13
C LYS A 91 -4.98 1.48 8.62
N GLN A 92 -5.45 2.50 7.92
CA GLN A 92 -5.12 2.77 6.51
C GLN A 92 -4.75 4.24 6.34
N ILE A 93 -3.93 4.54 5.34
CA ILE A 93 -3.59 5.90 4.95
C ILE A 93 -4.51 6.36 3.81
N LYS A 94 -5.11 7.54 3.95
CA LYS A 94 -5.85 8.21 2.87
C LYS A 94 -5.01 9.39 2.39
N PHE A 95 -4.67 9.37 1.10
CA PHE A 95 -4.02 10.50 0.46
C PHE A 95 -4.95 11.72 0.47
N LEU A 96 -4.38 12.85 0.82
CA LEU A 96 -5.02 14.16 0.74
C LEU A 96 -4.47 14.90 -0.48
N ARG A 97 -5.11 16.03 -0.84
CA ARG A 97 -4.65 16.84 -1.98
C ARG A 97 -3.24 17.41 -1.75
N GLU A 98 -2.94 17.68 -0.48
CA GLU A 98 -1.70 18.21 0.08
C GLU A 98 -0.68 17.15 0.48
N THR A 99 -1.05 15.86 0.47
CA THR A 99 -0.09 14.78 0.69
C THR A 99 1.06 14.95 -0.29
N THR A 100 2.29 14.78 0.19
CA THR A 100 3.48 14.85 -0.65
C THR A 100 4.26 13.55 -0.56
N MET A 101 4.87 13.17 -1.68
CA MET A 101 5.80 12.05 -1.76
C MET A 101 7.03 12.44 -2.56
N TRP A 102 8.20 12.14 -2.01
CA TRP A 102 9.48 12.43 -2.64
C TRP A 102 10.34 11.18 -2.61
N HIS A 103 10.85 10.78 -3.77
CA HIS A 103 11.79 9.67 -3.86
C HIS A 103 13.03 9.94 -3.01
N VAL A 104 13.50 8.93 -2.28
CA VAL A 104 14.72 8.99 -1.48
C VAL A 104 15.59 7.76 -1.72
N PRO A 105 16.91 7.82 -1.45
CA PRO A 105 17.77 6.64 -1.50
C PRO A 105 17.21 5.51 -0.61
N SER A 106 17.48 4.27 -1.01
CA SER A 106 17.05 3.09 -0.23
C SER A 106 17.51 3.21 1.21
N LEU A 107 16.57 3.08 2.15
CA LEU A 107 16.85 3.12 3.58
C LEU A 107 17.05 1.71 4.16
N SER A 108 16.81 0.68 3.36
CA SER A 108 17.08 -0.72 3.69
C SER A 108 18.16 -1.30 2.78
N THR A 109 19.05 -2.09 3.36
CA THR A 109 20.01 -2.92 2.61
C THR A 109 19.41 -4.26 2.19
N SER A 110 18.26 -4.64 2.76
CA SER A 110 17.52 -5.85 2.43
C SER A 110 16.24 -5.51 1.66
N ARG A 111 16.00 -6.25 0.58
CA ARG A 111 14.69 -6.25 -0.08
C ARG A 111 13.72 -7.06 0.77
N PHE A 112 12.50 -6.58 0.86
CA PHE A 112 11.44 -7.31 1.52
C PHE A 112 10.91 -8.43 0.60
N PHE A 113 10.89 -9.66 1.09
CA PHE A 113 10.25 -10.80 0.44
C PHE A 113 9.44 -11.58 1.48
N GLU A 114 8.20 -11.89 1.15
CA GLU A 114 7.38 -12.83 1.90
C GLU A 114 7.18 -14.08 1.05
N PHE A 115 7.73 -15.21 1.53
CA PHE A 115 7.57 -16.49 0.87
C PHE A 115 6.50 -17.27 1.62
N ALA A 116 5.49 -17.74 0.90
CA ALA A 116 4.56 -18.76 1.41
C ALA A 116 5.12 -20.14 1.06
N ALA A 117 5.17 -21.05 2.02
CA ALA A 117 5.44 -22.45 1.74
C ALA A 117 4.22 -23.07 1.04
N PRO A 118 4.40 -24.15 0.25
CA PRO A 118 3.26 -24.84 -0.37
C PRO A 118 2.17 -25.25 0.62
N SER A 119 2.55 -25.66 1.84
CA SER A 119 1.63 -25.98 2.93
C SER A 119 0.78 -24.80 3.39
N ASP A 120 1.29 -23.57 3.29
CA ASP A 120 0.57 -22.37 3.70
C ASP A 120 -0.52 -22.03 2.67
N VAL A 121 -0.28 -22.39 1.40
CA VAL A 121 -1.26 -22.23 0.30
C VAL A 121 -2.35 -23.29 0.39
N GLU A 122 -1.99 -24.55 0.68
CA GLU A 122 -2.96 -25.66 0.82
C GLU A 122 -3.98 -25.43 1.94
N ASN A 123 -3.58 -24.72 3.00
CA ASN A 123 -4.42 -24.40 4.15
C ASN A 123 -4.99 -22.97 4.11
N ALA A 124 -4.83 -22.26 2.99
CA ALA A 124 -5.35 -20.91 2.83
C ALA A 124 -6.87 -20.89 2.99
N ALA A 125 -7.40 -19.85 3.67
CA ALA A 125 -8.85 -19.72 3.79
C ALA A 125 -9.46 -19.45 2.41
N PRO A 126 -10.73 -19.82 2.16
CA PRO A 126 -11.37 -19.59 0.86
C PRO A 126 -11.32 -18.14 0.38
N GLN A 127 -11.33 -17.17 1.30
CA GLN A 127 -11.17 -15.74 1.00
C GLN A 127 -9.76 -15.34 0.53
N ASP A 128 -8.74 -16.09 0.90
CA ASP A 128 -7.34 -15.85 0.50
C ASP A 128 -7.05 -16.52 -0.87
N MET A 129 -7.88 -17.50 -1.24
CA MET A 129 -7.82 -18.22 -2.52
C MET A 129 -8.40 -17.41 -3.70
N GLU A 130 -9.24 -16.39 -3.46
CA GLU A 130 -9.86 -15.56 -4.52
C GLU A 130 -8.82 -14.86 -5.42
N PHE A 131 -7.63 -14.57 -4.88
CA PHE A 131 -6.52 -13.96 -5.62
C PHE A 131 -5.74 -14.95 -6.51
N LEU A 132 -5.85 -16.26 -6.26
CA LEU A 132 -5.11 -17.29 -7.01
C LEU A 132 -5.84 -17.72 -8.30
N SER A 133 -7.14 -17.44 -8.41
CA SER A 133 -7.97 -17.78 -9.58
C SER A 133 -7.92 -16.75 -10.72
N GLY A 134 -7.21 -15.64 -10.57
CA GLY A 134 -7.06 -14.60 -11.59
C GLY A 134 -6.02 -14.95 -12.65
N ASN A 135 -6.37 -15.78 -13.63
CA ASN A 135 -5.72 -15.93 -14.95
C ASN A 135 -4.19 -15.80 -15.00
N LEU A 136 -3.48 -16.84 -14.56
CA LEU A 136 -2.17 -17.18 -15.11
C LEU A 136 -2.35 -17.80 -16.51
N LEU A 137 -2.75 -16.98 -17.49
CA LEU A 137 -2.49 -17.26 -18.89
C LEU A 137 -1.06 -16.79 -19.19
N PHE A 138 -0.08 -17.57 -18.73
CA PHE A 138 1.22 -17.58 -19.38
C PHE A 138 1.08 -18.40 -20.65
N SER A 139 1.05 -17.71 -21.79
CA SER A 139 1.34 -18.30 -23.08
C SER A 139 2.73 -18.94 -23.02
N ILE A 140 2.81 -20.21 -23.41
CA ILE A 140 4.03 -20.80 -23.98
C ILE A 140 3.87 -20.73 -25.50
#